data_AF-A0A495ZRE0-F1
#
_entry.id   AF-A0A495ZRE0-F1
#
_cell.length_a   1.000
_cell.length_b   1.000
_cell.length_c   1.000
_cell.angle_alpha   90.00
_cell.angle_beta   90.00
_cell.angle_gamma   90.00
#
_symmetry.space_group_name_H-M   'P 1'
#
loop_
_entity.id
_entity.type
_entity.pdbx_description
1 polymer ?
#
loop_
_entity_poly.entity_id
_entity_poly.type
_entity_poly.pdbx_seq_one_letter_code
_entity_poly.pdbx_strand_id
1 'polypeptide(L)'
;MAQQRMKRGQQVLDSDYSEFSATDPFNPKNHVEGRVSFSKDTGYGSLKIKKINGESVDQPQIFGTPKIAYPFGLGHNYRFPSAKRIYRFRKYDGTNIFMYRYRNNGMEYITFKVRLFPFLRGRYITMWKHILRKYQQITELFKINPDVTGFSFELYGSDNPHMIQYDDVKLDIVLLFGLRGRQGQIVLNTELEAGDIPKAEQLGTVEKDYVWHYEQEQQDLDRRLEFIGLNESQAPMFRGEEGSIWYVKVKGTNEIRPYKCKPHRIEQVHWSQRQTQLSATVIWATTLKAFENWENPELDEIIAILNEDYPIHQITISMEQIKQMLNIAKNAADTQKKIWELMVMHEFDGNTDTATVFHRIANELDQDKRLIYKSIKNVQKMMKIEDESTKHHPLLA
;
A
#
# COMPACT_ATOMS: atom_id res chain seq x y z
N MET A 1 -35.33 -11.83 9.77
CA MET A 1 -35.21 -10.41 9.38
C MET A 1 -33.98 -10.26 8.51
N ALA A 2 -34.16 -10.01 7.22
CA ALA A 2 -33.06 -9.85 6.27
C ALA A 2 -32.46 -8.47 6.47
N GLN A 3 -31.31 -8.41 7.16
CA GLN A 3 -30.51 -7.20 7.27
C GLN A 3 -30.00 -6.89 5.86
N GLN A 4 -30.56 -5.84 5.25
CA GLN A 4 -30.07 -5.29 3.99
C GLN A 4 -28.57 -5.07 4.15
N ARG A 5 -27.74 -5.88 3.47
CA ARG A 5 -26.31 -5.63 3.33
C ARG A 5 -26.19 -4.28 2.64
N MET A 6 -26.06 -3.20 3.41
CA MET A 6 -25.58 -1.93 2.87
C MET A 6 -24.28 -2.25 2.15
N LYS A 7 -24.21 -1.87 0.87
CA LYS A 7 -22.98 -2.02 0.09
C LYS A 7 -21.88 -1.26 0.83
N ARG A 8 -20.71 -1.89 0.97
CA ARG A 8 -19.62 -1.43 1.84
C ARG A 8 -19.16 -0.01 1.50
N GLY A 9 -19.24 0.39 0.22
CA GLY A 9 -18.93 1.75 -0.19
C GLY A 9 -19.91 2.83 0.26
N GLN A 10 -21.22 2.51 0.36
CA GLN A 10 -22.21 3.38 1.00
C GLN A 10 -21.87 3.59 2.49
N GLN A 11 -21.40 2.55 3.19
CA GLN A 11 -20.91 2.68 4.57
C GLN A 11 -19.67 3.57 4.70
N VAL A 12 -18.79 3.62 3.68
CA VAL A 12 -17.63 4.53 3.70
C VAL A 12 -18.05 5.99 3.53
N LEU A 13 -19.14 6.24 2.79
CA LEU A 13 -19.70 7.58 2.63
C LEU A 13 -20.50 8.03 3.86
N ASP A 14 -21.14 7.10 4.56
CA ASP A 14 -22.08 7.37 5.65
C ASP A 14 -21.52 7.08 7.06
N SER A 15 -20.32 6.52 7.18
CA SER A 15 -19.72 6.10 8.45
C SER A 15 -18.18 6.17 8.44
N ASP A 16 -17.59 6.53 9.60
CA ASP A 16 -16.14 6.58 9.81
C ASP A 16 -15.48 5.19 9.96
N TYR A 17 -16.20 4.11 9.62
CA TYR A 17 -15.69 2.74 9.65
C TYR A 17 -16.43 1.78 8.71
N SER A 18 -15.78 0.68 8.34
CA SER A 18 -16.42 -0.51 7.75
C SER A 18 -16.23 -1.72 8.66
N GLU A 19 -17.23 -2.58 8.69
CA GLU A 19 -17.11 -3.88 9.34
C GLU A 19 -16.34 -4.87 8.44
N PHE A 20 -15.67 -5.83 9.06
CA PHE A 20 -15.01 -6.92 8.36
C PHE A 20 -15.24 -8.25 9.09
N SER A 21 -15.21 -9.32 8.31
CA SER A 21 -15.18 -10.72 8.74
C SER A 21 -14.26 -11.43 7.75
N ALA A 22 -13.15 -11.99 8.24
CA ALA A 22 -12.12 -12.58 7.39
C ALA A 22 -11.25 -13.57 8.18
N THR A 23 -10.78 -14.60 7.48
CA THR A 23 -9.74 -15.49 7.99
C THR A 23 -8.37 -14.84 7.83
N ASP A 24 -7.54 -14.91 8.88
CA ASP A 24 -6.17 -14.42 8.84
C ASP A 24 -5.29 -15.34 7.98
N PRO A 25 -4.71 -14.87 6.87
CA PRO A 25 -3.93 -15.71 5.96
C PRO A 25 -2.58 -16.18 6.54
N PHE A 26 -2.12 -15.56 7.64
CA PHE A 26 -0.91 -15.97 8.36
C PHE A 26 -1.23 -16.82 9.60
N ASN A 27 -2.50 -16.82 10.04
CA ASN A 27 -3.00 -17.60 11.16
C ASN A 27 -4.34 -18.25 10.79
N PRO A 28 -4.36 -19.25 9.88
CA PRO A 28 -5.58 -19.71 9.20
C PRO A 28 -6.62 -20.37 10.13
N LYS A 29 -6.24 -20.69 11.37
CA LYS A 29 -7.15 -21.16 12.43
C LYS A 29 -7.97 -20.04 13.08
N ASN A 30 -7.66 -18.78 12.78
CA ASN A 30 -8.34 -17.61 13.33
C ASN A 30 -9.21 -16.95 12.27
N HIS A 31 -10.53 -17.05 12.45
CA HIS A 31 -11.51 -16.21 11.79
C HIS A 31 -11.76 -14.97 12.65
N VAL A 32 -11.54 -13.78 12.09
CA VAL A 32 -11.53 -12.53 12.84
C VAL A 32 -12.59 -11.57 12.30
N GLU A 33 -13.36 -10.99 13.21
CA GLU A 33 -14.38 -9.98 12.91
C GLU A 33 -14.09 -8.68 13.65
N GLY A 34 -14.37 -7.55 13.01
CA GLY A 34 -14.06 -6.25 13.59
C GLY A 34 -14.45 -5.07 12.71
N ARG A 35 -13.77 -3.94 12.93
CA ARG A 35 -13.96 -2.69 12.18
C ARG A 35 -12.62 -2.13 11.70
N VAL A 36 -12.63 -1.56 10.51
CA VAL A 36 -11.55 -0.71 9.97
C VAL A 36 -12.05 0.73 9.95
N SER A 37 -11.29 1.66 10.51
CA SER A 37 -11.67 3.08 10.53
C SER A 37 -11.25 3.81 9.25
N PHE A 38 -12.13 4.70 8.78
CA PHE A 38 -11.91 5.67 7.70
C PHE A 38 -11.93 7.11 8.21
N SER A 39 -11.95 7.33 9.53
CA SER A 39 -11.87 8.66 10.11
C SER A 39 -10.63 9.37 9.60
N LYS A 40 -10.77 10.61 9.13
CA LYS A 40 -9.66 11.41 8.55
C LYS A 40 -8.63 11.87 9.59
N ASP A 41 -8.79 11.48 10.86
CA ASP A 41 -7.88 11.79 11.97
C ASP A 41 -6.76 10.73 12.13
N THR A 42 -6.19 10.64 13.34
CA THR A 42 -5.16 9.65 13.70
C THR A 42 -5.64 8.20 13.63
N GLY A 43 -6.96 7.97 13.54
CA GLY A 43 -7.60 6.67 13.45
C GLY A 43 -7.64 6.10 12.03
N TYR A 44 -7.25 6.85 11.00
CA TYR A 44 -7.37 6.38 9.62
C TYR A 44 -6.63 5.04 9.37
N GLY A 45 -7.37 4.01 8.93
CA GLY A 45 -6.84 2.66 8.73
C GLY A 45 -6.58 1.86 10.01
N SER A 46 -6.95 2.36 11.18
CA SER A 46 -6.87 1.61 12.44
C SER A 46 -7.94 0.51 12.51
N LEU A 47 -7.67 -0.52 13.30
CA LEU A 47 -8.55 -1.68 13.47
C LEU A 47 -9.05 -1.80 14.91
N LYS A 48 -10.32 -2.19 15.06
CA LYS A 48 -10.87 -2.73 16.30
C LYS A 48 -11.36 -4.14 16.05
N ILE A 49 -10.64 -5.14 16.57
CA ILE A 49 -11.09 -6.53 16.56
C ILE A 49 -12.14 -6.71 17.66
N LYS A 50 -13.25 -7.36 17.30
CA LYS A 50 -14.39 -7.59 18.19
C LYS A 50 -14.62 -9.07 18.49
N LYS A 51 -14.38 -9.94 17.51
CA LYS A 51 -14.52 -11.38 17.68
C LYS A 51 -13.40 -12.15 17.03
N ILE A 52 -13.05 -13.28 17.61
CA ILE A 52 -12.15 -14.27 17.03
C ILE A 52 -12.80 -15.64 17.22
N ASN A 53 -12.94 -16.40 16.14
CA ASN A 53 -13.56 -17.74 16.15
C ASN A 53 -14.97 -17.76 16.78
N GLY A 54 -15.74 -16.69 16.56
CA GLY A 54 -17.09 -16.52 17.11
C GLY A 54 -17.14 -15.98 18.55
N GLU A 55 -16.02 -15.97 19.27
CA GLU A 55 -15.93 -15.49 20.64
C GLU A 55 -15.64 -13.98 20.68
N SER A 56 -16.36 -13.27 21.56
CA SER A 56 -16.12 -11.84 21.79
C SER A 56 -14.78 -11.61 22.49
N VAL A 57 -14.00 -10.66 21.99
CA VAL A 57 -12.69 -10.30 22.54
C VAL A 57 -12.61 -8.80 22.82
N ASP A 58 -11.91 -8.43 23.90
CA ASP A 58 -11.54 -7.03 24.14
C ASP A 58 -10.08 -6.78 23.75
N GLN A 59 -9.87 -6.52 22.46
CA GLN A 59 -8.57 -6.12 21.94
C GLN A 59 -8.43 -4.60 22.03
N PRO A 60 -7.24 -4.04 22.36
CA PRO A 60 -7.00 -2.61 22.19
C PRO A 60 -7.17 -2.19 20.73
N GLN A 61 -7.34 -0.89 20.49
CA GLN A 61 -7.28 -0.34 19.13
C GLN A 61 -5.89 -0.62 18.53
N ILE A 62 -5.87 -1.20 17.34
CA ILE A 62 -4.65 -1.43 16.57
C ILE A 62 -4.51 -0.25 15.61
N PHE A 63 -3.61 0.68 15.91
CA PHE A 63 -3.28 1.78 15.01
C PHE A 63 -2.54 1.26 13.79
N GLY A 64 -2.71 1.92 12.65
CA GLY A 64 -1.98 1.61 11.41
C GLY A 64 -1.09 2.77 10.98
N THR A 65 -0.47 2.62 9.81
CA THR A 65 0.27 3.71 9.17
C THR A 65 -0.63 4.94 8.96
N PRO A 66 -0.32 6.09 9.60
CA PRO A 66 -1.15 7.27 9.50
C PRO A 66 -1.17 7.81 8.07
N LYS A 67 -2.23 8.56 7.72
CA LYS A 67 -2.24 9.32 6.47
C LYS A 67 -1.19 10.43 6.56
N ILE A 68 -0.19 10.38 5.68
CA ILE A 68 0.88 11.38 5.65
C ILE A 68 0.43 12.57 4.79
N ALA A 69 0.32 13.74 5.41
CA ALA A 69 -0.11 14.98 4.77
C ALA A 69 1.08 15.74 4.16
N TYR A 70 0.79 16.66 3.24
CA TYR A 70 1.72 17.74 2.90
C TYR A 70 1.74 18.77 4.04
N PRO A 71 2.85 19.48 4.27
CA PRO A 71 2.93 20.52 5.29
C PRO A 71 2.28 21.83 4.82
N PHE A 72 1.48 21.85 3.76
CA PHE A 72 0.78 23.01 3.25
C PHE A 72 -0.61 22.63 2.74
N GLY A 73 -1.51 23.61 2.74
CA GLY A 73 -2.84 23.50 2.14
C GLY A 73 -2.86 23.97 0.68
N LEU A 74 -4.07 24.17 0.16
CA LEU A 74 -4.30 24.83 -1.13
C LEU A 74 -3.56 26.18 -1.16
N GLY A 75 -2.79 26.43 -2.23
CA GLY A 75 -2.00 27.65 -2.42
C GLY A 75 -0.62 27.68 -1.76
N HIS A 76 -0.05 26.55 -1.33
CA HIS A 76 1.29 26.44 -0.72
C HIS A 76 1.46 27.27 0.57
N ASN A 77 0.37 27.45 1.31
CA ASN A 77 0.41 28.05 2.65
C ASN A 77 0.97 27.02 3.65
N TYR A 78 2.28 27.09 3.92
CA TYR A 78 2.97 26.18 4.83
C TYR A 78 2.48 26.29 6.28
N ARG A 79 2.31 25.12 6.90
CA ARG A 79 1.78 24.88 8.26
C ARG A 79 2.62 23.81 8.96
N PHE A 80 3.92 24.05 9.08
CA PHE A 80 4.75 23.25 9.98
C PHE A 80 4.47 23.61 11.44
N PRO A 81 4.33 22.64 12.34
CA PRO A 81 4.35 22.92 13.76
C PRO A 81 5.75 23.40 14.16
N SER A 82 5.85 24.11 15.29
CA SER A 82 7.17 24.44 15.85
C SER A 82 7.94 23.15 16.11
N ALA A 83 9.05 22.96 15.40
CA ALA A 83 9.85 21.75 15.44
C ALA A 83 11.03 21.93 16.40
N LYS A 84 11.33 20.91 17.20
CA LYS A 84 12.63 20.79 17.86
C LYS A 84 13.70 20.37 16.85
N ARG A 85 13.34 19.43 15.98
CA ARG A 85 14.17 18.87 14.92
C ARG A 85 13.26 18.13 13.94
N ILE A 86 13.64 18.12 12.67
CA ILE A 86 12.99 17.34 11.62
C ILE A 86 13.98 16.31 11.10
N TYR A 87 13.58 15.05 11.06
CA TYR A 87 14.36 13.97 10.47
C TYR A 87 13.81 13.67 9.07
N ARG A 88 14.71 13.60 8.09
CA ARG A 88 14.32 13.38 6.69
C ARG A 88 14.72 11.98 6.29
N PHE A 89 13.81 11.26 5.65
CA PHE A 89 14.05 9.90 5.17
C PHE A 89 13.61 9.78 3.71
N ARG A 90 14.28 8.93 2.95
CA ARG A 90 13.87 8.62 1.58
C ARG A 90 12.43 8.09 1.57
N LYS A 91 11.59 8.62 0.68
CA LYS A 91 10.27 8.07 0.40
C LYS A 91 10.40 7.04 -0.71
N TYR A 92 10.22 5.78 -0.34
CA TYR A 92 10.09 4.68 -1.27
C TYR A 92 8.66 4.67 -1.82
N ASP A 93 8.55 4.40 -3.11
CA ASP A 93 7.30 4.24 -3.84
C ASP A 93 6.96 2.76 -3.95
N GLY A 94 5.95 2.33 -3.21
CA GLY A 94 5.58 0.94 -3.11
C GLY A 94 4.24 0.79 -2.41
N THR A 95 4.07 -0.37 -1.77
CA THR A 95 2.88 -0.66 -0.98
C THR A 95 3.26 -0.74 0.48
N ASN A 96 2.59 0.05 1.31
CA ASN A 96 2.79 -0.01 2.74
C ASN A 96 2.22 -1.30 3.34
N ILE A 97 3.07 -2.08 3.99
CA ILE A 97 2.69 -3.27 4.76
C ILE A 97 2.86 -2.96 6.24
N PHE A 98 1.76 -3.04 6.99
CA PHE A 98 1.76 -2.82 8.42
C PHE A 98 1.66 -4.15 9.15
N MET A 99 2.69 -4.46 9.95
CA MET A 99 2.71 -5.60 10.86
C MET A 99 2.08 -5.22 12.19
N TYR A 100 1.18 -6.06 12.69
CA TYR A 100 0.56 -5.90 13.99
C TYR A 100 0.35 -7.24 14.68
N ARG A 101 -0.04 -7.19 15.96
CA ARG A 101 -0.35 -8.36 16.77
C ARG A 101 -1.75 -8.27 17.37
N TYR A 102 -2.38 -9.42 17.56
CA TYR A 102 -3.62 -9.55 18.34
C TYR A 102 -3.56 -10.79 19.22
N ARG A 103 -4.42 -10.86 20.23
CA ARG A 103 -4.43 -11.99 21.18
C ARG A 103 -5.68 -12.85 21.04
N ASN A 104 -5.54 -14.16 21.11
CA ASN A 104 -6.66 -15.09 21.22
C ASN A 104 -6.28 -16.21 22.19
N ASN A 105 -7.13 -16.47 23.20
CA ASN A 105 -6.90 -17.50 24.23
C ASN A 105 -5.51 -17.43 24.88
N GLY A 106 -5.07 -16.21 25.25
CA GLY A 106 -3.77 -15.96 25.88
C GLY A 106 -2.57 -16.02 24.93
N MET A 107 -2.74 -16.51 23.70
CA MET A 107 -1.69 -16.56 22.67
C MET A 107 -1.69 -15.28 21.85
N GLU A 108 -0.49 -14.85 21.45
CA GLU A 108 -0.26 -13.68 20.60
C GLU A 108 -0.02 -14.13 19.16
N TYR A 109 -0.69 -13.49 18.22
CA TYR A 109 -0.63 -13.80 16.79
C TYR A 109 -0.12 -12.58 16.05
N ILE A 110 0.89 -12.77 15.19
CA ILE A 110 1.45 -11.73 14.32
C ILE A 110 0.80 -11.85 12.96
N THR A 111 0.40 -10.72 12.38
CA THR A 111 -0.15 -10.66 11.03
C THR A 111 0.13 -9.32 10.38
N PHE A 112 -0.33 -9.14 9.15
CA PHE A 112 0.04 -8.05 8.27
C PHE A 112 -1.16 -7.51 7.53
N LYS A 113 -1.15 -6.21 7.23
CA LYS A 113 -2.21 -5.53 6.49
C LYS A 113 -1.71 -4.42 5.59
N VAL A 114 -2.50 -4.10 4.58
CA VAL A 114 -2.47 -2.77 3.93
C VAL A 114 -3.41 -1.81 4.66
N ARG A 115 -3.35 -0.51 4.36
CA ARG A 115 -3.97 0.54 5.19
C ARG A 115 -5.44 0.28 5.54
N LEU A 116 -6.28 -0.02 4.55
CA LEU A 116 -7.74 -0.10 4.71
C LEU A 116 -8.29 -1.53 4.83
N PHE A 117 -7.40 -2.51 5.03
CA PHE A 117 -7.77 -3.92 5.10
C PHE A 117 -7.36 -4.53 6.42
N PRO A 118 -8.11 -5.50 6.96
CA PRO A 118 -7.69 -6.15 8.19
C PRO A 118 -6.46 -7.04 7.98
N PHE A 119 -6.33 -7.67 6.81
CA PHE A 119 -5.26 -8.62 6.48
C PHE A 119 -4.77 -8.41 5.05
N LEU A 120 -3.55 -8.85 4.73
CA LEU A 120 -3.07 -8.93 3.34
C LEU A 120 -3.94 -9.89 2.51
N ARG A 121 -4.02 -9.64 1.21
CA ARG A 121 -4.83 -10.41 0.25
C ARG A 121 -4.14 -10.53 -1.09
N GLY A 122 -4.56 -11.51 -1.89
CA GLY A 122 -4.09 -11.72 -3.26
C GLY A 122 -2.57 -11.79 -3.36
N ARG A 123 -2.01 -11.15 -4.40
CA ARG A 123 -0.56 -11.17 -4.70
C ARG A 123 0.32 -10.68 -3.54
N TYR A 124 -0.19 -9.83 -2.65
CA TYR A 124 0.56 -9.31 -1.51
C TYR A 124 0.85 -10.37 -0.46
N ILE A 125 0.00 -11.41 -0.33
CA ILE A 125 0.31 -12.56 0.51
C ILE A 125 1.54 -13.28 -0.04
N THR A 126 1.56 -13.56 -1.35
CA THR A 126 2.66 -14.26 -2.02
C THR A 126 3.97 -13.46 -1.93
N MET A 127 3.92 -12.17 -2.29
CA MET A 127 5.07 -11.27 -2.18
C MET A 127 5.59 -11.16 -0.74
N TRP A 128 4.69 -11.01 0.24
CA TRP A 128 5.10 -10.89 1.63
C TRP A 128 5.66 -12.20 2.20
N LYS A 129 5.11 -13.36 1.82
CA LYS A 129 5.70 -14.66 2.18
C LYS A 129 7.11 -14.81 1.61
N HIS A 130 7.39 -14.32 0.40
CA HIS A 130 8.75 -14.27 -0.13
C HIS A 130 9.67 -13.41 0.76
N ILE A 131 9.22 -12.21 1.15
CA ILE A 131 9.95 -11.33 2.07
C ILE A 131 10.21 -11.98 3.44
N LEU A 132 9.23 -12.65 4.03
CA LEU A 132 9.40 -13.33 5.33
C LEU A 132 10.44 -14.46 5.28
N ARG A 133 10.61 -15.12 4.12
CA ARG A 133 11.70 -16.09 3.93
C ARG A 133 13.07 -15.41 3.87
N LYS A 134 13.14 -14.25 3.20
CA LYS A 134 14.36 -13.45 3.06
C LYS A 134 14.78 -12.81 4.39
N TYR A 135 13.83 -12.32 5.18
CA TYR A 135 14.06 -11.65 6.46
C TYR A 135 13.24 -12.30 7.58
N GLN A 136 13.68 -13.47 8.02
CA GLN A 136 12.97 -14.27 9.02
C GLN A 136 12.82 -13.53 10.36
N GLN A 137 13.75 -12.63 10.68
CA GLN A 137 13.71 -11.81 11.90
C GLN A 137 12.54 -10.81 11.96
N ILE A 138 11.77 -10.62 10.88
CA ILE A 138 10.57 -9.74 10.90
C ILE A 138 9.60 -10.17 12.00
N THR A 139 9.38 -11.48 12.18
CA THR A 139 8.46 -11.98 13.21
C THR A 139 8.99 -11.82 14.64
N GLU A 140 10.30 -11.61 14.79
CA GLU A 140 10.95 -11.40 16.09
C GLU A 140 10.99 -9.92 16.52
N LEU A 141 10.56 -9.00 15.66
CA LEU A 141 10.63 -7.56 15.93
C LEU A 141 9.89 -7.14 17.21
N PHE A 142 8.76 -7.77 17.53
CA PHE A 142 8.02 -7.52 18.78
C PHE A 142 8.77 -8.01 20.02
N LYS A 143 9.62 -9.02 19.88
CA LYS A 143 10.44 -9.55 20.98
C LYS A 143 11.60 -8.62 21.29
N ILE A 144 12.27 -8.09 20.26
CA ILE A 144 13.41 -7.18 20.43
C ILE A 144 12.98 -5.72 20.65
N ASN A 145 11.77 -5.32 20.27
CA ASN A 145 11.19 -4.02 20.60
C ASN A 145 9.84 -4.19 21.37
N PRO A 146 9.86 -4.58 22.65
CA PRO A 146 8.66 -4.98 23.39
C PRO A 146 7.59 -3.90 23.53
N ASP A 147 7.99 -2.63 23.55
CA ASP A 147 7.11 -1.47 23.73
C ASP A 147 6.39 -1.05 22.43
N VAL A 148 6.75 -1.66 21.30
CA VAL A 148 6.17 -1.38 19.98
C VAL A 148 4.91 -2.22 19.78
N THR A 149 3.87 -1.60 19.23
CA THR A 149 2.55 -2.20 18.98
C THR A 149 2.31 -2.50 17.51
N GLY A 150 3.14 -1.96 16.61
CA GLY A 150 3.15 -2.33 15.20
C GLY A 150 4.33 -1.73 14.44
N PHE A 151 4.61 -2.27 13.26
CA PHE A 151 5.73 -1.87 12.40
C PHE A 151 5.25 -1.59 10.99
N SER A 152 5.76 -0.53 10.40
CA SER A 152 5.40 -0.09 9.06
C SER A 152 6.56 -0.33 8.10
N PHE A 153 6.31 -1.07 7.03
CA PHE A 153 7.27 -1.36 5.97
C PHE A 153 6.79 -0.80 4.65
N GLU A 154 7.71 -0.44 3.79
CA GLU A 154 7.41 -0.27 2.36
C GLU A 154 7.87 -1.51 1.61
N LEU A 155 6.95 -2.18 0.90
CA LEU A 155 7.25 -3.23 -0.06
C LEU A 155 7.42 -2.59 -1.44
N TYR A 156 8.61 -2.68 -2.03
CA TYR A 156 8.94 -1.96 -3.28
C TYR A 156 9.79 -2.82 -4.22
N GLY A 157 9.93 -2.37 -5.47
CA GLY A 157 10.73 -3.03 -6.50
C GLY A 157 9.97 -3.24 -7.81
N SER A 158 10.65 -3.73 -8.84
CA SER A 158 10.10 -3.97 -10.18
C SER A 158 8.92 -4.97 -10.20
N ASP A 159 8.79 -5.79 -9.18
CA ASP A 159 7.75 -6.80 -9.02
C ASP A 159 6.52 -6.21 -8.32
N ASN A 160 6.67 -5.08 -7.63
CA ASN A 160 5.59 -4.26 -7.10
C ASN A 160 5.61 -2.86 -7.76
N PRO A 161 5.26 -2.75 -9.06
CA PRO A 161 5.42 -1.52 -9.81
C PRO A 161 4.43 -0.43 -9.37
N HIS A 162 4.96 0.78 -9.17
CA HIS A 162 4.21 2.02 -8.91
C HIS A 162 4.63 3.10 -9.92
N MET A 163 4.79 4.36 -9.51
CA MET A 163 5.22 5.47 -10.37
C MET A 163 6.74 5.49 -10.59
N ILE A 164 7.52 5.07 -9.61
CA ILE A 164 8.97 4.95 -9.69
C ILE A 164 9.33 3.56 -10.23
N GLN A 165 10.11 3.55 -11.31
CA GLN A 165 10.72 2.35 -11.83
C GLN A 165 11.99 2.01 -11.05
N TYR A 166 12.02 0.81 -10.46
CA TYR A 166 13.19 0.25 -9.82
C TYR A 166 13.88 -0.71 -10.80
N ASP A 167 15.04 -0.30 -11.31
CA ASP A 167 15.80 -1.09 -12.28
C ASP A 167 16.57 -2.24 -11.59
N ASP A 168 17.15 -1.99 -10.41
CA ASP A 168 18.07 -2.93 -9.75
C ASP A 168 17.44 -3.75 -8.61
N VAL A 169 16.19 -3.43 -8.23
CA VAL A 169 15.51 -4.08 -7.11
C VAL A 169 14.27 -4.80 -7.63
N LYS A 170 14.28 -6.14 -7.64
CA LYS A 170 13.12 -6.93 -8.04
C LYS A 170 11.97 -6.80 -7.03
N LEU A 171 12.22 -7.18 -5.79
CA LEU A 171 11.29 -7.07 -4.68
C LEU A 171 12.08 -6.97 -3.38
N ASP A 172 11.84 -5.94 -2.59
CA ASP A 172 12.47 -5.77 -1.28
C ASP A 172 11.57 -4.99 -0.33
N ILE A 173 12.02 -4.87 0.91
CA ILE A 173 11.36 -4.05 1.93
C ILE A 173 12.32 -3.06 2.56
N VAL A 174 11.74 -2.00 3.12
CA VAL A 174 12.42 -1.15 4.10
C VAL A 174 11.50 -0.91 5.31
N LEU A 175 12.07 -0.98 6.51
CA LEU A 175 11.39 -0.56 7.73
C LEU A 175 11.33 0.97 7.78
N LEU A 176 10.11 1.50 7.83
CA LEU A 176 9.82 2.94 7.85
C LEU A 176 9.82 3.49 9.27
N PHE A 177 9.02 2.88 10.14
CA PHE A 177 8.84 3.29 11.53
C PHE A 177 8.06 2.22 12.31
N GLY A 178 8.03 2.38 13.63
CA GLY A 178 7.19 1.61 14.56
C GLY A 178 6.12 2.50 15.17
N LEU A 179 5.08 1.89 15.74
CA LEU A 179 4.09 2.57 16.56
C LEU A 179 4.19 2.09 18.00
N ARG A 180 4.03 2.99 18.98
CA ARG A 180 3.98 2.63 20.40
C ARG A 180 2.80 3.28 21.12
N GLY A 181 2.44 2.67 22.25
CA GLY A 181 1.41 3.18 23.15
C GLY A 181 -0.01 3.13 22.57
N ARG A 182 -0.97 3.64 23.36
CA ARG A 182 -2.41 3.61 23.05
C ARG A 182 -2.90 4.68 22.07
N GLN A 183 -2.00 5.55 21.61
CA GLN A 183 -2.30 6.64 20.68
C GLN A 183 -1.56 6.48 19.34
N GLY A 184 -0.84 5.36 19.13
CA GLY A 184 -0.09 5.12 17.91
C GLY A 184 1.04 6.14 17.69
N GLN A 185 1.84 6.41 18.72
CA GLN A 185 2.97 7.33 18.60
C GLN A 185 4.04 6.73 17.69
N ILE A 186 4.52 7.49 16.72
CA ILE A 186 5.60 7.06 15.82
C ILE A 186 6.91 6.93 16.58
N VAL A 187 7.64 5.85 16.30
CA VAL A 187 9.03 5.58 16.69
C VAL A 187 9.84 5.49 15.42
N LEU A 188 10.88 6.32 15.26
CA LEU A 188 11.67 6.35 14.03
C LEU A 188 12.42 5.02 13.83
N ASN A 189 12.67 4.63 12.59
CA ASN A 189 13.42 3.39 12.32
C ASN A 189 14.85 3.40 12.87
N THR A 190 15.44 4.58 13.10
CA THR A 190 16.75 4.75 13.75
C THR A 190 16.73 4.45 15.24
N GLU A 191 15.54 4.46 15.86
CA GLU A 191 15.32 4.13 17.27
C GLU A 191 14.90 2.67 17.48
N LEU A 192 14.72 1.89 16.41
CA LEU A 192 14.26 0.50 16.46
C LEU A 192 15.41 -0.47 16.25
N GLU A 193 15.42 -1.58 16.99
CA GLU A 193 16.27 -2.72 16.65
C GLU A 193 15.63 -3.51 15.50
N ALA A 194 16.41 -3.86 14.47
CA ALA A 194 15.88 -4.51 13.28
C ALA A 194 16.77 -5.63 12.68
N GLY A 195 17.91 -5.94 13.31
CA GLY A 195 18.89 -6.87 12.73
C GLY A 195 19.28 -6.48 11.31
N ASP A 196 19.23 -7.45 10.38
CA ASP A 196 19.56 -7.22 8.95
C ASP A 196 18.38 -6.71 8.11
N ILE A 197 17.24 -6.38 8.72
CA ILE A 197 16.11 -5.80 7.99
C ILE A 197 16.53 -4.41 7.49
N PRO A 198 16.47 -4.13 6.18
CA PRO A 198 16.79 -2.81 5.65
C PRO A 198 15.89 -1.75 6.26
N LYS A 199 16.46 -0.59 6.57
CA LYS A 199 15.73 0.58 7.08
C LYS A 199 15.68 1.64 6.01
N ALA A 200 14.59 2.41 5.97
CA ALA A 200 14.53 3.58 5.09
C ALA A 200 15.69 4.52 5.38
N GLU A 201 16.38 4.95 4.33
CA GLU A 201 17.57 5.78 4.40
C GLU A 201 17.28 7.14 5.03
N GLN A 202 18.09 7.54 6.02
CA GLN A 202 18.02 8.88 6.60
C GLN A 202 18.86 9.86 5.76
N LEU A 203 18.21 10.87 5.19
CA LEU A 203 18.81 11.91 4.34
C LEU A 203 19.40 13.08 5.15
N GLY A 204 19.23 13.08 6.47
CA GLY A 204 19.76 14.08 7.39
C GLY A 204 18.70 14.71 8.30
N THR A 205 19.00 15.87 8.87
CA THR A 205 18.15 16.57 9.83
C THR A 205 18.09 18.07 9.58
N VAL A 206 16.97 18.71 9.93
CA VAL A 206 16.74 20.15 9.83
C VAL A 206 16.26 20.69 11.18
N GLU A 207 16.81 21.81 11.63
CA GLU A 207 16.47 22.42 12.94
C GLU A 207 15.84 23.81 12.85
N LYS A 208 16.09 24.53 11.75
CA LYS A 208 15.61 25.89 11.48
C LYS A 208 15.29 26.04 10.00
N ASP A 209 14.61 27.13 9.64
CA ASP A 209 14.32 27.51 8.25
C ASP A 209 13.71 26.36 7.42
N TYR A 210 12.86 25.56 8.08
CA TYR A 210 12.38 24.29 7.53
C TYR A 210 11.55 24.45 6.25
N VAL A 211 10.90 25.59 6.04
CA VAL A 211 10.20 25.89 4.77
C VAL A 211 11.20 26.03 3.63
N TRP A 212 12.27 26.80 3.83
CA TRP A 212 13.31 26.97 2.82
C TRP A 212 13.99 25.64 2.47
N HIS A 213 14.35 24.85 3.49
CA HIS A 213 14.93 23.51 3.27
C HIS A 213 13.97 22.57 2.54
N TYR A 214 12.67 22.66 2.83
CA TYR A 214 11.66 21.84 2.17
C TYR A 214 11.57 22.20 0.68
N GLU A 215 11.50 23.49 0.36
CA GLU A 215 11.46 23.97 -1.03
C GLU A 215 12.72 23.62 -1.82
N GLN A 216 13.90 23.75 -1.20
CA GLN A 216 15.17 23.33 -1.81
C GLN A 216 15.18 21.83 -2.10
N GLU A 217 14.69 21.02 -1.17
CA GLU A 217 14.60 19.58 -1.38
C GLU A 217 13.62 19.21 -2.51
N GLN A 218 12.49 19.90 -2.63
CA GLN A 218 11.59 19.71 -3.78
C GLN A 218 12.29 20.02 -5.11
N GLN A 219 13.06 21.12 -5.16
CA GLN A 219 13.84 21.48 -6.34
C GLN A 219 14.92 20.43 -6.66
N ASP A 220 15.60 19.90 -5.65
CA ASP A 220 16.59 18.83 -5.80
C ASP A 220 15.97 17.52 -6.28
N LEU A 221 14.79 17.18 -5.77
CA LEU A 221 14.01 16.03 -6.22
C LEU A 221 13.58 16.20 -7.69
N ASP A 222 13.07 17.38 -8.08
CA ASP A 222 12.67 17.65 -9.47
C ASP A 222 13.84 17.54 -10.46
N ARG A 223 15.05 17.94 -10.04
CA ARG A 223 16.27 17.83 -10.86
C ARG A 223 16.69 16.38 -11.09
N ARG A 224 16.47 15.52 -10.09
CA ARG A 224 16.86 14.09 -10.12
C ARG A 224 15.77 13.20 -10.72
N LEU A 225 14.53 13.70 -10.84
CA LEU A 225 13.41 12.95 -11.37
C LEU A 225 13.41 12.97 -12.91
N GLU A 226 13.65 11.80 -13.49
CA GLU A 226 13.63 11.56 -14.93
C GLU A 226 12.26 11.01 -15.33
N PHE A 227 11.56 11.66 -16.26
CA PHE A 227 10.36 11.09 -16.87
C PHE A 227 10.78 10.13 -17.97
N ILE A 228 10.43 8.86 -17.83
CA ILE A 228 10.86 7.79 -18.75
C ILE A 228 9.75 7.31 -19.68
N GLY A 229 8.56 7.90 -19.56
CA GLY A 229 7.43 7.64 -20.45
C GLY A 229 6.14 7.36 -19.69
N LEU A 230 5.17 6.84 -20.41
CA LEU A 230 3.93 6.35 -19.82
C LEU A 230 4.00 4.83 -19.71
N ASN A 231 3.52 4.29 -18.59
CA ASN A 231 3.27 2.86 -18.51
C ASN A 231 2.15 2.46 -19.45
N GLU A 232 1.90 1.16 -19.52
CA GLU A 232 0.92 0.57 -20.42
C GLU A 232 -0.52 1.01 -20.13
N SER A 233 -0.76 1.61 -18.97
CA SER A 233 -2.02 2.20 -18.55
C SER A 233 -2.06 3.72 -18.74
N GLN A 234 -1.12 4.29 -19.52
CA GLN A 234 -0.97 5.72 -19.75
C GLN A 234 -0.67 6.54 -18.48
N ALA A 235 -0.26 5.90 -17.39
CA ALA A 235 0.20 6.60 -16.19
C ALA A 235 1.69 6.94 -16.31
N PRO A 236 2.14 8.10 -15.83
CA PRO A 236 3.52 8.52 -15.93
C PRO A 236 4.43 7.61 -15.12
N MET A 237 5.54 7.22 -15.73
CA MET A 237 6.63 6.51 -15.11
C MET A 237 7.84 7.41 -14.97
N PHE A 238 8.51 7.29 -13.84
CA PHE A 238 9.70 8.05 -13.52
C PHE A 238 10.83 7.14 -13.08
N ARG A 239 12.07 7.56 -13.35
CA ARG A 239 13.27 7.05 -12.69
C ARG A 239 13.76 8.12 -11.70
N GLY A 240 14.18 7.68 -10.51
CA GLY A 240 14.68 8.56 -9.45
C GLY A 240 14.04 8.29 -8.10
N GLU A 241 13.75 9.36 -7.34
CA GLU A 241 13.15 9.29 -6.00
C GLU A 241 11.74 9.89 -6.03
N GLU A 242 10.78 9.20 -5.41
CA GLU A 242 9.41 9.71 -5.26
C GLU A 242 9.35 10.96 -4.38
N GLY A 243 10.30 11.09 -3.46
CA GLY A 243 10.36 12.17 -2.49
C GLY A 243 11.07 11.78 -1.20
N SER A 244 10.73 12.50 -0.14
CA SER A 244 11.15 12.20 1.22
C SER A 244 10.01 12.31 2.22
N ILE A 245 10.17 11.68 3.37
CA ILE A 245 9.29 11.81 4.54
C ILE A 245 10.03 12.60 5.61
N TRP A 246 9.40 13.70 6.04
CA TRP A 246 9.85 14.61 7.07
C TRP A 246 9.13 14.29 8.38
N TYR A 247 9.83 13.64 9.30
CA TYR A 247 9.33 13.37 10.65
C TYR A 247 9.66 14.54 11.57
N VAL A 248 8.65 15.37 11.84
CA VAL A 248 8.77 16.58 12.64
C VAL A 248 8.57 16.24 14.11
N LYS A 249 9.65 16.33 14.91
CA LYS A 249 9.57 16.23 16.37
C LYS A 249 9.06 17.55 16.92
N VAL A 250 7.81 17.56 17.39
CA VAL A 250 7.14 18.79 17.83
C VAL A 250 7.81 19.33 19.10
N LYS A 251 8.08 20.63 19.13
CA LYS A 251 8.78 21.29 20.24
C LYS A 251 7.92 21.23 21.50
N GLY A 252 8.54 20.85 22.63
CA GLY A 252 7.85 20.75 23.92
C GLY A 252 6.97 19.52 24.09
N THR A 253 6.94 18.59 23.13
CA THR A 253 6.18 17.35 23.22
C THR A 253 7.04 16.14 22.82
N ASN A 254 6.50 14.93 23.02
CA ASN A 254 7.08 13.69 22.50
C ASN A 254 6.44 13.25 21.16
N GLU A 255 5.63 14.12 20.55
CA GLU A 255 4.91 13.83 19.32
C GLU A 255 5.83 13.94 18.10
N ILE A 256 5.69 12.99 17.18
CA ILE A 256 6.32 13.02 15.86
C ILE A 256 5.22 13.09 14.81
N ARG A 257 5.25 14.12 13.97
CA ARG A 257 4.30 14.29 12.86
C ARG A 257 5.01 14.06 11.52
N PRO A 258 4.55 13.09 10.70
CA PRO A 258 5.12 12.86 9.38
C PRO A 258 4.51 13.81 8.36
N TYR A 259 5.35 14.36 7.51
CA TYR A 259 4.95 15.09 6.30
C TYR A 259 5.66 14.50 5.09
N LYS A 260 5.01 14.47 3.93
CA LYS A 260 5.63 14.06 2.67
C LYS A 260 6.16 15.29 1.96
N CYS A 261 7.37 15.19 1.41
CA CYS A 261 8.00 16.13 0.49
C CYS A 261 8.14 15.44 -0.85
N LYS A 262 7.51 15.97 -1.90
CA LYS A 262 7.54 15.38 -3.24
C LYS A 262 8.03 16.42 -4.27
N PRO A 263 8.68 15.99 -5.36
CA PRO A 263 8.99 16.89 -6.47
C PRO A 263 7.72 17.53 -7.03
N HIS A 264 7.79 18.78 -7.46
CA HIS A 264 6.63 19.52 -7.95
C HIS A 264 5.95 18.80 -9.11
N ARG A 265 6.71 18.08 -9.96
CA ARG A 265 6.12 17.30 -11.06
C ARG A 265 5.19 16.19 -10.55
N ILE A 266 5.54 15.50 -9.46
CA ILE A 266 4.67 14.47 -8.86
C ILE A 266 3.51 15.15 -8.12
N GLU A 267 3.74 16.28 -7.46
CA GLU A 267 2.67 17.07 -6.85
C GLU A 267 1.65 17.54 -7.88
N GLN A 268 2.07 18.02 -9.06
CA GLN A 268 1.20 18.47 -10.14
C GLN A 268 0.29 17.36 -10.69
N VAL A 269 0.77 16.11 -10.74
CA VAL A 269 -0.07 14.95 -11.08
C VAL A 269 -1.18 14.76 -10.04
N HIS A 270 -0.90 15.04 -8.76
CA HIS A 270 -1.88 14.94 -7.68
C HIS A 270 -2.74 16.22 -7.50
N TRP A 271 -2.26 17.39 -7.90
CA TRP A 271 -2.83 18.70 -7.55
C TRP A 271 -3.22 19.55 -8.77
N SER A 272 -3.61 18.94 -9.90
CA SER A 272 -4.11 19.67 -11.07
C SER A 272 -5.48 20.34 -10.80
N GLN A 273 -5.51 21.34 -9.93
CA GLN A 273 -6.68 22.06 -9.40
C GLN A 273 -7.35 23.00 -10.41
N ARG A 274 -6.81 23.14 -11.62
CA ARG A 274 -7.48 23.89 -12.69
C ARG A 274 -8.47 23.04 -13.49
N GLN A 275 -8.56 21.75 -13.22
CA GLN A 275 -9.47 20.85 -13.91
C GLN A 275 -10.72 20.65 -13.05
N THR A 276 -11.89 20.92 -13.63
CA THR A 276 -13.20 20.55 -13.08
C THR A 276 -13.38 19.03 -12.96
N GLN A 277 -12.56 18.27 -13.70
CA GLN A 277 -12.54 16.82 -13.76
C GLN A 277 -11.19 16.29 -13.25
N LEU A 278 -11.19 15.10 -12.65
CA LEU A 278 -9.99 14.39 -12.25
C LEU A 278 -9.22 13.93 -13.49
N SER A 279 -7.89 13.96 -13.41
CA SER A 279 -7.06 13.44 -14.49
C SER A 279 -7.18 11.92 -14.59
N ALA A 280 -7.02 11.41 -15.82
CA ALA A 280 -6.97 9.98 -16.11
C ALA A 280 -5.96 9.25 -15.21
N THR A 281 -4.79 9.86 -15.01
CA THR A 281 -3.73 9.32 -14.15
C THR A 281 -4.17 9.17 -12.70
N VAL A 282 -4.86 10.17 -12.14
CA VAL A 282 -5.35 10.14 -10.75
C VAL A 282 -6.37 9.03 -10.56
N ILE A 283 -7.33 8.93 -11.49
CA ILE A 283 -8.37 7.90 -11.45
C ILE A 283 -7.71 6.53 -11.53
N TRP A 284 -6.81 6.31 -12.50
CA TRP A 284 -6.15 5.03 -12.68
C TRP A 284 -5.29 4.62 -11.49
N ALA A 285 -4.44 5.52 -10.97
CA ALA A 285 -3.63 5.26 -9.78
C ALA A 285 -4.51 4.91 -8.57
N THR A 286 -5.66 5.56 -8.45
CA THR A 286 -6.65 5.26 -7.41
C THR A 286 -7.33 3.90 -7.64
N THR A 287 -7.65 3.55 -8.88
CA THR A 287 -8.15 2.23 -9.25
C THR A 287 -7.13 1.14 -8.91
N LEU A 288 -5.85 1.32 -9.26
CA LEU A 288 -4.79 0.40 -8.89
C LEU A 288 -4.66 0.27 -7.37
N LYS A 289 -4.64 1.40 -6.65
CA LYS A 289 -4.66 1.43 -5.17
C LYS A 289 -5.86 0.65 -4.62
N ALA A 290 -7.01 0.72 -5.27
CA ALA A 290 -8.16 -0.10 -4.88
C ALA A 290 -7.91 -1.59 -5.11
N PHE A 291 -7.30 -2.00 -6.22
CA PHE A 291 -6.91 -3.41 -6.42
C PHE A 291 -5.85 -3.90 -5.40
N GLU A 292 -5.11 -3.02 -4.74
CA GLU A 292 -4.25 -3.40 -3.61
C GLU A 292 -5.04 -3.82 -2.36
N ASN A 293 -6.23 -3.25 -2.25
CA ASN A 293 -7.09 -3.33 -1.10
C ASN A 293 -8.17 -4.41 -1.33
N TRP A 294 -8.76 -4.47 -2.52
CA TRP A 294 -9.86 -5.35 -2.91
C TRP A 294 -9.51 -6.20 -4.14
N GLU A 295 -9.86 -7.49 -4.13
CA GLU A 295 -9.66 -8.38 -5.29
C GLU A 295 -10.54 -8.00 -6.48
N ASN A 296 -11.75 -7.52 -6.22
CA ASN A 296 -12.69 -7.04 -7.22
C ASN A 296 -13.34 -5.73 -6.71
N PRO A 297 -12.62 -4.59 -6.78
CA PRO A 297 -13.12 -3.34 -6.23
C PRO A 297 -14.41 -2.89 -6.91
N GLU A 298 -15.34 -2.35 -6.14
CA GLU A 298 -16.54 -1.68 -6.66
C GLU A 298 -16.32 -0.18 -6.84
N LEU A 299 -17.18 0.46 -7.63
CA LEU A 299 -17.09 1.90 -7.93
C LEU A 299 -17.02 2.75 -6.66
N ASP A 300 -17.85 2.43 -5.67
CA ASP A 300 -17.92 3.17 -4.42
C ASP A 300 -16.61 3.11 -3.61
N GLU A 301 -15.81 2.05 -3.79
CA GLU A 301 -14.51 1.89 -3.13
C GLU A 301 -13.45 2.77 -3.81
N ILE A 302 -13.56 2.96 -5.13
CA ILE A 302 -12.73 3.94 -5.86
C ILE A 302 -13.10 5.36 -5.41
N ILE A 303 -14.40 5.65 -5.30
CA ILE A 303 -14.91 6.95 -4.83
C ILE A 303 -14.42 7.23 -3.41
N ALA A 304 -14.46 6.24 -2.52
CA ALA A 304 -13.96 6.35 -1.16
C ALA A 304 -12.49 6.77 -1.10
N ILE A 305 -11.63 6.15 -1.92
CA ILE A 305 -10.21 6.52 -2.00
C ILE A 305 -10.04 7.91 -2.61
N LEU A 306 -10.75 8.25 -3.68
CA LEU A 306 -10.66 9.58 -4.30
C LEU A 306 -11.09 10.69 -3.33
N ASN A 307 -12.13 10.44 -2.53
CA ASN A 307 -12.65 11.39 -1.54
C ASN A 307 -11.69 11.61 -0.34
N GLU A 308 -10.57 10.87 -0.29
CA GLU A 308 -9.46 11.17 0.61
C GLU A 308 -8.81 12.52 0.25
N ASP A 309 -8.65 12.82 -1.03
CA ASP A 309 -7.81 13.90 -1.54
C ASP A 309 -8.55 14.89 -2.44
N TYR A 310 -9.71 14.50 -2.98
CA TYR A 310 -10.49 15.32 -3.92
C TYR A 310 -11.90 15.62 -3.38
N PRO A 311 -12.43 16.81 -3.65
CA PRO A 311 -13.79 17.16 -3.25
C PRO A 311 -14.81 16.38 -4.08
N ILE A 312 -15.94 16.03 -3.44
CA ILE A 312 -16.96 15.16 -4.05
C ILE A 312 -17.47 15.66 -5.41
N HIS A 313 -17.58 16.98 -5.62
CA HIS A 313 -18.04 17.53 -6.89
C HIS A 313 -17.12 17.19 -8.08
N GLN A 314 -15.80 17.16 -7.88
CA GLN A 314 -14.84 16.76 -8.94
C GLN A 314 -14.97 15.27 -9.25
N ILE A 315 -15.18 14.45 -8.21
CA ILE A 315 -15.41 13.01 -8.35
C ILE A 315 -16.70 12.75 -9.15
N THR A 316 -17.78 13.47 -8.81
CA THR A 316 -19.06 13.37 -9.52
C THR A 316 -18.95 13.73 -11.00
N ILE A 317 -18.22 14.80 -11.33
CA ILE A 317 -17.98 15.19 -12.74
C ILE A 317 -17.19 14.10 -13.49
N SER A 318 -16.30 13.39 -12.80
CA SER A 318 -15.41 12.38 -13.39
C SER A 318 -16.00 10.97 -13.44
N MET A 319 -17.26 10.78 -13.04
CA MET A 319 -17.84 9.47 -12.75
C MET A 319 -17.77 8.48 -13.91
N GLU A 320 -18.07 8.93 -15.13
CA GLU A 320 -18.03 8.06 -16.31
C GLU A 320 -16.60 7.58 -16.63
N GLN A 321 -15.61 8.46 -16.47
CA GLN A 321 -14.21 8.09 -16.64
C GLN A 321 -13.75 7.13 -15.54
N ILE A 322 -14.21 7.32 -14.29
CA ILE A 322 -13.92 6.40 -13.18
C ILE A 322 -14.48 5.00 -13.49
N LYS A 323 -15.73 4.91 -13.94
CA LYS A 323 -16.34 3.63 -14.35
C LYS A 323 -15.57 2.96 -15.47
N GLN A 324 -15.19 3.73 -16.50
CA GLN A 324 -14.45 3.22 -17.64
C GLN A 324 -13.10 2.63 -17.19
N MET A 325 -12.35 3.35 -16.36
CA MET A 325 -11.05 2.89 -15.85
C MET A 325 -11.17 1.69 -14.92
N LEU A 326 -12.20 1.67 -14.06
CA LEU A 326 -12.48 0.51 -13.23
C LEU A 326 -12.77 -0.74 -14.08
N ASN A 327 -13.57 -0.61 -15.14
CA ASN A 327 -13.86 -1.73 -16.04
C ASN A 327 -12.60 -2.21 -16.78
N ILE A 328 -11.74 -1.29 -17.25
CA ILE A 328 -10.47 -1.65 -17.88
C ILE A 328 -9.59 -2.44 -16.90
N ALA A 329 -9.48 -1.98 -15.64
CA ALA A 329 -8.69 -2.65 -14.61
C ALA A 329 -9.26 -4.03 -14.24
N LYS A 330 -10.60 -4.16 -14.11
CA LYS A 330 -11.27 -5.45 -13.87
C LYS A 330 -10.99 -6.44 -15.00
N ASN A 331 -11.19 -6.00 -16.24
CA ASN A 331 -10.92 -6.84 -17.41
C ASN A 331 -9.46 -7.31 -17.44
N ALA A 332 -8.51 -6.44 -17.10
CA ALA A 332 -7.09 -6.81 -17.02
C ALA A 332 -6.83 -7.86 -15.92
N ALA A 333 -7.42 -7.69 -14.73
CA ALA A 333 -7.29 -8.64 -13.62
C ALA A 333 -7.92 -10.00 -13.95
N ASP A 334 -9.14 -10.00 -14.50
CA ASP A 334 -9.85 -11.21 -14.93
C ASP A 334 -9.08 -11.95 -16.04
N THR A 335 -8.50 -11.21 -16.99
CA THR A 335 -7.65 -11.78 -18.04
C THR A 335 -6.42 -12.46 -17.45
N GLN A 336 -5.74 -11.82 -16.49
CA GLN A 336 -4.58 -12.41 -15.82
C GLN A 336 -4.96 -13.68 -15.05
N LYS A 337 -6.10 -13.66 -14.34
CA LYS A 337 -6.61 -14.84 -13.64
C LYS A 337 -6.91 -15.98 -14.60
N LYS A 338 -7.61 -15.72 -15.70
CA LYS A 338 -7.92 -16.73 -16.71
C LYS A 338 -6.66 -17.30 -17.36
N ILE A 339 -5.67 -16.45 -17.66
CA ILE A 339 -4.36 -16.90 -18.17
C ILE A 339 -3.67 -17.80 -17.16
N TRP A 340 -3.67 -17.46 -15.87
CA TRP A 340 -3.14 -18.31 -14.81
C TRP A 340 -3.81 -19.68 -14.80
N GLU A 341 -5.15 -19.72 -14.80
CA GLU A 341 -5.93 -20.96 -14.82
C GLU A 341 -5.61 -21.82 -16.06
N LEU A 342 -5.54 -21.22 -17.25
CA LEU A 342 -5.18 -21.91 -18.49
C LEU A 342 -3.74 -22.42 -18.47
N MET A 343 -2.80 -21.66 -17.91
CA MET A 343 -1.43 -22.10 -17.75
C MET A 343 -1.32 -23.30 -16.82
N VAL A 344 -1.99 -23.27 -15.67
CA VAL A 344 -2.04 -24.41 -14.75
C VAL A 344 -2.70 -25.63 -15.42
N MET A 345 -3.81 -25.44 -16.13
CA MET A 345 -4.52 -26.51 -16.84
C MET A 345 -3.67 -27.17 -17.94
N HIS A 346 -2.78 -26.42 -18.59
CA HIS A 346 -1.86 -26.91 -19.60
C HIS A 346 -0.48 -27.29 -19.06
N GLU A 347 -0.33 -27.33 -17.73
CA GLU A 347 0.93 -27.68 -17.05
C GLU A 347 2.11 -26.77 -17.46
N PHE A 348 1.83 -25.52 -17.81
CA PHE A 348 2.85 -24.51 -18.06
C PHE A 348 3.37 -23.95 -16.74
N ASP A 349 4.68 -23.71 -16.67
CA ASP A 349 5.33 -23.08 -15.53
C ASP A 349 5.83 -21.66 -15.87
N GLY A 350 6.44 -20.99 -14.89
CA GLY A 350 7.00 -19.67 -15.09
C GLY A 350 8.13 -19.61 -16.13
N ASN A 351 8.79 -20.74 -16.45
CA ASN A 351 9.94 -20.80 -17.36
C ASN A 351 9.58 -21.22 -18.78
N THR A 352 8.35 -21.66 -19.01
CA THR A 352 7.84 -22.04 -20.32
C THR A 352 7.98 -20.85 -21.29
N ASP A 353 8.38 -21.11 -22.53
CA ASP A 353 8.52 -20.04 -23.52
C ASP A 353 7.19 -19.28 -23.71
N THR A 354 7.23 -17.95 -23.59
CA THR A 354 6.03 -17.10 -23.65
C THR A 354 5.29 -17.25 -24.99
N ALA A 355 6.00 -17.42 -26.11
CA ALA A 355 5.36 -17.59 -27.41
C ALA A 355 4.60 -18.93 -27.49
N THR A 356 5.16 -19.98 -26.90
CA THR A 356 4.53 -21.30 -26.78
C THR A 356 3.23 -21.23 -25.98
N VAL A 357 3.28 -20.59 -24.79
CA VAL A 357 2.07 -20.37 -23.98
C VAL A 357 1.04 -19.56 -24.76
N PHE A 358 1.48 -18.46 -25.39
CA PHE A 358 0.62 -17.59 -26.17
C PHE A 358 -0.10 -18.32 -27.31
N HIS A 359 0.62 -19.08 -28.12
CA HIS A 359 0.02 -19.83 -29.24
C HIS A 359 -1.02 -20.85 -28.76
N ARG A 360 -0.84 -21.39 -27.55
CA ARG A 360 -1.77 -22.36 -26.97
C ARG A 360 -3.06 -21.70 -26.49
N ILE A 361 -2.95 -20.62 -25.70
CA ILE A 361 -4.10 -20.11 -24.93
C ILE A 361 -4.75 -18.86 -25.54
N ALA A 362 -4.10 -18.18 -26.49
CA ALA A 362 -4.58 -16.89 -26.99
C ALA A 362 -5.94 -16.97 -27.70
N ASN A 363 -6.30 -18.12 -28.29
CA ASN A 363 -7.59 -18.31 -28.96
C ASN A 363 -8.74 -18.56 -27.96
N GLU A 364 -8.44 -18.77 -26.68
CA GLU A 364 -9.43 -18.98 -25.62
C GLU A 364 -9.79 -17.67 -24.89
N LEU A 365 -9.24 -16.55 -25.37
CA LEU A 365 -9.34 -15.23 -24.78
C LEU A 365 -9.86 -14.25 -25.83
N ASP A 366 -10.90 -13.50 -25.49
CA ASP A 366 -11.54 -12.50 -26.37
C ASP A 366 -10.79 -11.15 -26.37
N GLN A 367 -9.62 -11.08 -25.73
CA GLN A 367 -8.81 -9.88 -25.57
C GLN A 367 -7.84 -9.66 -26.74
N ASP A 368 -7.35 -8.42 -26.87
CA ASP A 368 -6.31 -8.08 -27.84
C ASP A 368 -5.05 -8.96 -27.62
N LYS A 369 -4.52 -9.51 -28.72
CA LYS A 369 -3.38 -10.43 -28.72
C LYS A 369 -2.14 -9.85 -28.02
N ARG A 370 -1.90 -8.54 -28.11
CA ARG A 370 -0.77 -7.89 -27.42
C ARG A 370 -0.98 -7.89 -25.91
N LEU A 371 -2.22 -7.64 -25.46
CA LEU A 371 -2.58 -7.68 -24.04
C LEU A 371 -2.47 -9.10 -23.46
N ILE A 372 -2.89 -10.11 -24.21
CA ILE A 372 -2.74 -11.51 -23.81
C ILE A 372 -1.26 -11.86 -23.63
N TYR A 373 -0.43 -11.60 -24.64
CA TYR A 373 1.00 -11.91 -24.61
C TYR A 373 1.72 -11.24 -23.43
N LYS A 374 1.39 -9.97 -23.17
CA LYS A 374 1.90 -9.23 -22.01
C LYS A 374 1.42 -9.83 -20.68
N SER A 375 0.15 -10.20 -20.59
CA SER A 375 -0.43 -10.76 -19.36
C SER A 375 0.16 -12.13 -19.03
N ILE A 376 0.51 -12.93 -20.04
CA ILE A 376 1.28 -14.17 -19.88
C ILE A 376 2.62 -13.90 -19.20
N LYS A 377 3.39 -12.90 -19.67
CA LYS A 377 4.68 -12.56 -19.05
C LYS A 377 4.54 -12.19 -17.58
N ASN A 378 3.49 -11.44 -17.23
CA ASN A 378 3.22 -11.06 -15.85
C ASN A 378 2.85 -12.28 -14.98
N VAL A 379 1.99 -13.17 -15.48
CA VAL A 379 1.62 -14.43 -14.81
C VAL A 379 2.84 -15.31 -14.62
N GLN A 380 3.67 -15.49 -15.66
CA GLN A 380 4.93 -16.25 -15.58
C GLN A 380 5.87 -15.70 -14.52
N LYS A 381 6.00 -14.37 -14.44
CA LYS A 381 6.78 -13.71 -13.38
C LYS A 381 6.24 -14.04 -11.99
N MET A 382 4.92 -14.02 -11.81
CA MET A 382 4.28 -14.39 -10.54
C MET A 382 4.46 -15.89 -10.19
N MET A 383 4.35 -16.79 -11.16
CA MET A 383 4.60 -18.23 -10.96
C MET A 383 6.04 -18.52 -10.53
N LYS A 384 7.03 -17.83 -11.10
CA LYS A 384 8.43 -17.96 -10.65
C LYS A 384 8.60 -17.58 -9.19
N ILE A 385 7.95 -16.49 -8.75
CA ILE A 385 7.97 -16.06 -7.35
C ILE A 385 7.35 -17.14 -6.45
N GLU A 386 6.28 -17.82 -6.89
CA GLU A 386 5.65 -18.93 -6.16
C GLU A 386 6.48 -20.22 -6.13
N ASP A 387 7.15 -20.58 -7.23
CA ASP A 387 8.01 -21.76 -7.34
C ASP A 387 9.28 -21.63 -6.48
N GLU A 388 9.91 -20.46 -6.48
CA GLU A 388 11.02 -20.14 -5.57
C GLU A 388 10.55 -20.20 -4.10
N SER A 389 9.27 -19.93 -3.89
CA SER A 389 8.59 -19.97 -2.60
C SER A 389 8.34 -21.41 -2.10
N THR A 390 8.01 -22.35 -2.98
CA THR A 390 7.66 -23.74 -2.64
C THR A 390 8.87 -24.67 -2.61
N LYS A 391 9.88 -24.45 -3.47
CA LYS A 391 11.12 -25.26 -3.50
C LYS A 391 11.96 -25.17 -2.22
N HIS A 392 11.69 -24.19 -1.36
CA HIS A 392 12.41 -23.97 -0.11
C HIS A 392 11.65 -24.38 1.18
N HIS A 393 10.57 -25.19 1.12
CA HIS A 393 10.09 -25.87 2.34
C HIS A 393 9.23 -27.14 2.15
N PRO A 394 9.58 -28.22 2.87
CA PRO A 394 8.65 -29.22 3.40
C PRO A 394 8.26 -29.01 4.88
N LEU A 395 8.56 -27.87 5.53
CA LEU A 395 8.45 -27.76 7.00
C LEU A 395 7.96 -26.39 7.47
N LEU A 396 6.65 -26.21 7.55
CA LEU A 396 5.98 -25.37 8.56
C LEU A 396 4.53 -25.88 8.67
N ALA A 397 4.35 -26.90 9.50
CA ALA A 397 3.07 -27.40 10.01
C ALA A 397 2.98 -27.09 11.51
#